data_AF-A0A2U0AJ96-F1
#
_entry.id   AF-A0A2U0AJ96-F1
#
_cell.length_a   1.000
_cell.length_b   1.000
_cell.length_c   1.000
_cell.angle_alpha   90.00
_cell.angle_beta   90.00
_cell.angle_gamma   90.00
#
_symmetry.space_group_name_H-M   'P 1'
#
loop_
_entity.id
_entity.type
_entity.pdbx_description
1 polymer ?
#
loop_
_entity_poly.entity_id
_entity_poly.type
_entity_poly.pdbx_seq_one_letter_code
_entity_poly.pdbx_strand_id
1 'polypeptide(L)'
;GSNCSDALFYDRLERYNTFSKPFIYTPGDNEWTDCHRVNAGEYQPLERLARLREIFFTNPGVTIGGKPMAVESQAFVPGFEEFPENVRWSKSDIMFAAVHVVGSNNGLKAFDAASSAVRGEADDLEVARRIEAAIHWINDTFDKAMEEDAPGVLIMMQANPKLEVGYALPGGADLTNARLGFNEILSVLEARTLAFGKPVVLAHGDSHYFRVDKPGLVENGFISNFTRVENFGSSRVHWVKITVNPKSEHVFKVRQMIIEANR
;
A
#
# COMPACT_ATOMS: atom_id res chain seq x y z
N GLY A 1 -1.68 2.56 17.87
CA GLY A 1 -2.80 1.99 17.12
C GLY A 1 -4.09 2.47 17.72
N SER A 2 -5.12 2.61 16.89
CA SER A 2 -6.51 2.76 17.35
C SER A 2 -7.11 1.39 17.67
N ASN A 3 -8.23 1.36 18.39
CA ASN A 3 -9.05 0.16 18.58
C ASN A 3 -9.61 -0.32 17.22
N CYS A 4 -9.48 -1.61 16.89
CA CYS A 4 -9.94 -2.21 15.64
C CYS A 4 -11.42 -2.68 15.66
N SER A 5 -12.28 -1.91 16.31
CA SER A 5 -13.69 -2.27 16.44
C SER A 5 -14.47 -2.06 15.14
N ASP A 6 -15.53 -2.83 14.95
CA ASP A 6 -16.48 -2.67 13.85
C ASP A 6 -17.05 -1.23 13.79
N ALA A 7 -17.31 -0.63 14.95
CA ALA A 7 -17.79 0.74 15.04
C ALA A 7 -16.79 1.74 14.42
N LEU A 8 -15.48 1.52 14.60
CA LEU A 8 -14.46 2.32 13.94
C LEU A 8 -14.47 2.11 12.42
N PHE A 9 -14.57 0.86 11.96
CA PHE A 9 -14.61 0.55 10.53
C PHE A 9 -15.81 1.23 9.85
N TYR A 10 -17.01 1.16 10.44
CA TYR A 10 -18.19 1.84 9.92
C TYR A 10 -18.07 3.36 9.95
N ASP A 11 -17.55 3.97 11.04
CA ASP A 11 -17.30 5.43 11.08
C ASP A 11 -16.31 5.87 9.99
N ARG A 12 -15.26 5.08 9.73
CA ARG A 12 -14.29 5.36 8.65
C ARG A 12 -14.94 5.24 7.27
N LEU A 13 -15.72 4.19 7.01
CA LEU A 13 -16.45 4.02 5.76
C LEU A 13 -17.43 5.17 5.50
N GLU A 14 -18.19 5.58 6.52
CA GLU A 14 -19.12 6.71 6.43
C GLU A 14 -18.37 7.99 6.02
N ARG A 15 -17.25 8.30 6.69
CA ARG A 15 -16.41 9.46 6.35
C ARG A 15 -15.84 9.37 4.94
N TYR A 16 -15.34 8.21 4.52
CA TYR A 16 -14.79 8.04 3.17
C TYR A 16 -15.88 8.21 2.10
N ASN A 17 -17.12 7.83 2.39
CA ASN A 17 -18.25 8.07 1.51
C ASN A 17 -18.67 9.55 1.39
N THR A 18 -18.19 10.44 2.27
CA THR A 18 -18.43 11.89 2.13
C THR A 18 -17.57 12.57 1.07
N PHE A 19 -16.50 11.93 0.57
CA PHE A 19 -15.70 12.51 -0.50
C PHE A 19 -16.53 12.67 -1.77
N SER A 20 -16.47 13.84 -2.42
CA SER A 20 -17.21 14.11 -3.67
C SER A 20 -16.67 13.39 -4.92
N LYS A 21 -15.63 12.57 -4.74
CA LYS A 21 -14.85 11.86 -5.78
C LYS A 21 -14.78 10.37 -5.44
N PRO A 22 -14.41 9.51 -6.41
CA PRO A 22 -14.03 8.13 -6.11
C PRO A 22 -12.96 8.09 -5.02
N PHE A 23 -13.07 7.14 -4.10
CA PHE A 23 -12.11 6.94 -3.02
C PHE A 23 -11.56 5.51 -3.10
N ILE A 24 -10.25 5.40 -3.34
CA ILE A 24 -9.52 4.14 -3.34
C ILE A 24 -9.03 3.90 -1.92
N TYR A 25 -9.38 2.76 -1.35
CA TYR A 25 -8.98 2.34 -0.03
C TYR A 25 -8.08 1.10 -0.14
N THR A 26 -6.90 1.16 0.46
CA THR A 26 -6.03 0.00 0.72
C THR A 26 -5.78 -0.08 2.23
N PRO A 27 -5.92 -1.26 2.88
CA PRO A 27 -5.74 -1.38 4.32
C PRO A 27 -4.30 -1.11 4.77
N GLY A 28 -4.14 -0.65 6.00
CA GLY A 28 -2.88 -0.58 6.73
C GLY A 28 -2.79 -1.60 7.86
N ASP A 29 -1.65 -1.61 8.54
CA ASP A 29 -1.39 -2.51 9.67
C ASP A 29 -2.29 -2.21 10.88
N ASN A 30 -2.57 -0.92 11.13
CA ASN A 30 -3.41 -0.45 12.23
C ASN A 30 -4.89 -0.84 12.10
N GLU A 31 -5.33 -1.27 10.91
CA GLU A 31 -6.70 -1.71 10.70
C GLU A 31 -6.89 -3.23 10.92
N TRP A 32 -5.84 -4.05 10.87
CA TRP A 32 -5.98 -5.50 11.11
C TRP A 32 -4.74 -6.20 11.69
N THR A 33 -3.54 -6.06 11.12
CA THR A 33 -2.36 -6.82 11.61
C THR A 33 -1.97 -6.45 13.03
N ASP A 34 -2.12 -5.18 13.41
CA ASP A 34 -1.77 -4.68 14.74
C ASP A 34 -2.89 -4.86 15.78
N CYS A 35 -4.05 -5.39 15.37
CA CYS A 35 -5.22 -5.48 16.22
C CYS A 35 -5.09 -6.49 17.35
N HIS A 36 -4.10 -7.38 17.25
CA HIS A 36 -3.69 -8.26 18.34
C HIS A 36 -3.19 -7.48 19.56
N ARG A 37 -2.81 -6.20 19.45
CA ARG A 37 -2.27 -5.45 20.60
C ARG A 37 -3.35 -5.18 21.65
N VAL A 38 -2.95 -5.14 22.93
CA VAL A 38 -3.88 -4.88 24.05
C VAL A 38 -4.65 -3.56 23.86
N ASN A 39 -3.97 -2.51 23.44
CA ASN A 39 -4.60 -1.21 23.20
C ASN A 39 -5.41 -1.11 21.89
N ALA A 40 -5.34 -2.14 21.04
CA ALA A 40 -6.08 -2.22 19.78
C ALA A 40 -7.33 -3.11 19.88
N GLY A 41 -7.59 -3.69 21.06
CA GLY A 41 -8.77 -4.52 21.35
C GLY A 41 -8.52 -6.02 21.35
N GLU A 42 -7.26 -6.46 21.25
CA GLU A 42 -6.85 -7.88 21.31
C GLU A 42 -7.57 -8.78 20.29
N TYR A 43 -7.96 -8.23 19.15
CA TYR A 43 -8.63 -9.00 18.11
C TYR A 43 -7.65 -9.94 17.41
N GLN A 44 -8.18 -11.05 16.90
CA GLN A 44 -7.44 -11.91 15.98
C GLN A 44 -7.28 -11.20 14.62
N PRO A 45 -6.05 -10.94 14.13
CA PRO A 45 -5.84 -10.19 12.90
C PRO A 45 -6.58 -10.72 11.66
N LEU A 46 -6.58 -12.04 11.44
CA LEU A 46 -7.29 -12.62 10.28
C LEU A 46 -8.80 -12.41 10.33
N GLU A 47 -9.37 -12.40 11.53
CA GLU A 47 -10.79 -12.09 11.71
C GLU A 47 -11.06 -10.61 11.40
N ARG A 48 -10.18 -9.70 11.83
CA ARG A 48 -10.26 -8.26 11.45
C ARG A 48 -10.08 -8.03 9.96
N LEU A 49 -9.19 -8.75 9.29
CA LEU A 49 -9.01 -8.68 7.84
C LEU A 49 -10.27 -9.11 7.09
N ALA A 50 -10.86 -10.25 7.48
CA ALA A 50 -12.13 -10.71 6.93
C ALA A 50 -13.21 -9.63 7.11
N ARG A 51 -13.28 -9.04 8.32
CA ARG A 51 -14.24 -7.99 8.62
C ARG A 51 -14.05 -6.71 7.80
N LEU A 52 -12.81 -6.29 7.56
CA LEU A 52 -12.50 -5.17 6.66
C LEU A 52 -13.00 -5.45 5.24
N ARG A 53 -12.76 -6.67 4.73
CA ARG A 53 -13.22 -7.09 3.39
C ARG A 53 -14.75 -7.06 3.28
N GLU A 54 -15.45 -7.56 4.29
CA GLU A 54 -16.92 -7.50 4.36
C GLU A 54 -17.49 -6.08 4.38
N ILE A 55 -16.77 -5.12 4.96
CA ILE A 55 -17.29 -3.74 5.14
C ILE A 55 -16.89 -2.84 3.97
N PHE A 56 -15.62 -2.84 3.56
CA PHE A 56 -15.08 -1.89 2.60
C PHE A 56 -15.10 -2.40 1.15
N PHE A 57 -15.21 -3.71 0.95
CA PHE A 57 -15.02 -4.35 -0.35
C PHE A 57 -16.23 -5.21 -0.75
N THR A 58 -17.44 -4.78 -0.36
CA THR A 58 -18.71 -5.46 -0.69
C THR A 58 -18.99 -5.57 -2.19
N ASN A 59 -18.37 -4.73 -3.00
CA ASN A 59 -18.50 -4.71 -4.45
C ASN A 59 -17.11 -4.60 -5.11
N PRO A 60 -16.35 -5.71 -5.21
CA PRO A 60 -15.05 -5.72 -5.87
C PRO A 60 -15.14 -5.13 -7.28
N GLY A 61 -14.14 -4.35 -7.69
CA GLY A 61 -14.14 -3.65 -8.98
C GLY A 61 -14.88 -2.31 -9.00
N VAL A 62 -15.42 -1.85 -7.86
CA VAL A 62 -16.03 -0.51 -7.73
C VAL A 62 -15.50 0.18 -6.48
N THR A 63 -15.07 1.43 -6.62
CA THR A 63 -14.56 2.22 -5.49
C THR A 63 -15.66 2.67 -4.54
N ILE A 64 -15.31 2.92 -3.27
CA ILE A 64 -16.18 3.70 -2.36
C ILE A 64 -16.09 5.21 -2.67
N GLY A 65 -16.75 6.05 -1.87
CA GLY A 65 -16.81 7.50 -2.07
C GLY A 65 -18.12 7.97 -2.72
N GLY A 66 -18.35 9.27 -2.76
CA GLY A 66 -19.61 9.87 -3.22
C GLY A 66 -19.84 9.80 -4.73
N LYS A 67 -18.81 9.47 -5.52
CA LYS A 67 -18.92 9.17 -6.95
C LYS A 67 -18.06 7.94 -7.29
N PRO A 68 -18.56 6.72 -7.03
CA PRO A 68 -17.84 5.49 -7.35
C PRO A 68 -17.37 5.44 -8.81
N MET A 69 -16.24 4.80 -9.06
CA MET A 69 -15.77 4.47 -10.40
C MET A 69 -15.47 2.97 -10.52
N ALA A 70 -15.55 2.44 -11.74
CA ALA A 70 -15.09 1.10 -12.04
C ALA A 70 -13.55 1.04 -11.96
N VAL A 71 -13.03 -0.05 -11.41
CA VAL A 71 -11.62 -0.40 -11.35
C VAL A 71 -11.47 -1.87 -11.69
N GLU A 72 -10.30 -2.26 -12.19
CA GLU A 72 -9.94 -3.67 -12.26
C GLU A 72 -9.60 -4.14 -10.85
N SER A 73 -10.16 -5.27 -10.41
CA SER A 73 -9.87 -5.86 -9.11
C SER A 73 -9.20 -7.21 -9.30
N GLN A 74 -8.17 -7.48 -8.50
CA GLN A 74 -7.49 -8.77 -8.53
C GLN A 74 -8.42 -9.92 -8.10
N ALA A 75 -9.50 -9.63 -7.38
CA ALA A 75 -10.52 -10.63 -7.05
C ALA A 75 -11.22 -11.25 -8.28
N PHE A 76 -11.06 -10.67 -9.48
CA PHE A 76 -11.54 -11.27 -10.73
C PHE A 76 -10.46 -12.05 -11.50
N VAL A 77 -9.25 -12.15 -10.96
CA VAL A 77 -8.17 -12.97 -11.51
C VAL A 77 -8.26 -14.36 -10.89
N PRO A 78 -8.29 -15.44 -11.71
CA PRO A 78 -8.35 -16.80 -11.19
C PRO A 78 -7.21 -17.10 -10.20
N GLY A 79 -7.54 -17.61 -9.03
CA GLY A 79 -6.59 -17.93 -7.97
C GLY A 79 -6.17 -16.75 -7.10
N PHE A 80 -6.82 -15.60 -7.20
CA PHE A 80 -6.62 -14.42 -6.34
C PHE A 80 -7.94 -13.78 -5.89
N GLU A 81 -9.04 -14.55 -5.89
CA GLU A 81 -10.39 -14.11 -5.55
C GLU A 81 -10.46 -13.48 -4.15
N GLU A 82 -9.55 -13.84 -3.25
CA GLU A 82 -9.47 -13.34 -1.88
C GLU A 82 -8.87 -11.93 -1.73
N PHE A 83 -8.42 -11.28 -2.81
CA PHE A 83 -7.75 -9.96 -2.77
C PHE A 83 -8.54 -8.82 -3.44
N PRO A 84 -9.74 -8.46 -2.95
CA PRO A 84 -10.54 -7.40 -3.54
C PRO A 84 -9.93 -6.00 -3.40
N GLU A 85 -9.04 -5.81 -2.42
CA GLU A 85 -8.33 -4.56 -2.16
C GLU A 85 -7.20 -4.25 -3.15
N ASN A 86 -6.71 -5.24 -3.88
CA ASN A 86 -5.76 -5.03 -4.96
C ASN A 86 -6.53 -4.60 -6.20
N VAL A 87 -6.36 -3.33 -6.57
CA VAL A 87 -7.11 -2.71 -7.66
C VAL A 87 -6.19 -1.92 -8.59
N ARG A 88 -6.61 -1.75 -9.84
CA ARG A 88 -5.89 -1.02 -10.88
C ARG A 88 -6.86 -0.20 -11.72
N TRP A 89 -6.41 0.95 -12.21
CA TRP A 89 -7.16 1.76 -13.16
C TRP A 89 -6.24 2.67 -13.97
N SER A 90 -6.68 3.05 -15.17
CA SER A 90 -6.02 4.05 -16.00
C SER A 90 -6.75 5.39 -15.91
N LYS A 91 -6.00 6.49 -15.80
CA LYS A 91 -6.56 7.84 -15.85
C LYS A 91 -5.58 8.82 -16.48
N SER A 92 -6.02 9.52 -17.53
CA SER A 92 -5.15 10.38 -18.34
C SER A 92 -3.93 9.61 -18.85
N ASP A 93 -4.17 8.37 -19.31
CA ASP A 93 -3.20 7.40 -19.82
C ASP A 93 -2.14 6.94 -18.80
N ILE A 94 -2.22 7.41 -17.54
CA ILE A 94 -1.36 6.96 -16.44
C ILE A 94 -1.98 5.73 -15.79
N MET A 95 -1.15 4.72 -15.54
CA MET A 95 -1.54 3.50 -14.84
C MET A 95 -1.40 3.69 -13.33
N PHE A 96 -2.43 3.33 -12.58
CA PHE A 96 -2.42 3.36 -11.11
C PHE A 96 -2.77 1.98 -10.57
N ALA A 97 -2.12 1.55 -9.50
CA ALA A 97 -2.52 0.36 -8.77
C ALA A 97 -2.38 0.54 -7.26
N ALA A 98 -3.33 -0.01 -6.51
CA ALA A 98 -3.21 -0.22 -5.07
C ALA A 98 -2.83 -1.69 -4.83
N VAL A 99 -1.88 -1.90 -3.92
CA VAL A 99 -1.36 -3.22 -3.56
C VAL A 99 -1.39 -3.34 -2.03
N HIS A 100 -1.91 -4.45 -1.51
CA HIS A 100 -2.08 -4.70 -0.10
C HIS A 100 -0.77 -5.17 0.55
N VAL A 101 0.12 -4.20 0.77
CA VAL A 101 1.37 -4.38 1.51
C VAL A 101 1.33 -3.47 2.72
N VAL A 102 1.43 -4.06 3.91
CA VAL A 102 1.23 -3.38 5.20
C VAL A 102 2.50 -3.39 6.05
N GLY A 103 2.52 -2.51 7.05
CA GLY A 103 3.54 -2.43 8.08
C GLY A 103 3.66 -3.72 8.90
N SER A 104 4.38 -3.65 10.01
CA SER A 104 4.66 -4.83 10.83
C SER A 104 5.29 -6.01 10.06
N ASN A 105 6.24 -5.70 9.16
CA ASN A 105 6.90 -6.66 8.26
C ASN A 105 5.89 -7.46 7.42
N ASN A 106 4.92 -6.76 6.84
CA ASN A 106 3.85 -7.36 6.07
C ASN A 106 3.03 -8.38 6.88
N GLY A 107 2.87 -8.18 8.20
CA GLY A 107 2.22 -9.12 9.12
C GLY A 107 3.14 -10.18 9.76
N LEU A 108 4.45 -10.18 9.48
CA LEU A 108 5.38 -11.16 10.05
C LEU A 108 5.84 -10.87 11.49
N LYS A 109 5.53 -9.69 12.05
CA LYS A 109 5.88 -9.40 13.45
C LYS A 109 5.09 -10.28 14.42
N ALA A 110 5.77 -10.79 15.44
CA ALA A 110 5.14 -11.55 16.52
C ALA A 110 4.00 -10.76 17.18
N PHE A 111 2.97 -11.48 17.62
CA PHE A 111 1.88 -10.87 18.37
C PHE A 111 2.37 -10.41 19.74
N ASP A 112 1.62 -9.47 20.31
CA ASP A 112 1.86 -8.94 21.64
C ASP A 112 1.72 -10.07 22.67
N ALA A 113 2.79 -10.37 23.40
CA ALA A 113 2.81 -11.47 24.37
C ALA A 113 1.85 -11.27 25.55
N ALA A 114 1.38 -10.03 25.78
CA ALA A 114 0.39 -9.73 26.80
C ALA A 114 -1.06 -9.87 26.29
N SER A 115 -1.26 -10.12 24.99
CA SER A 115 -2.57 -10.24 24.37
C SER A 115 -3.16 -11.64 24.50
N SER A 116 -4.49 -11.69 24.49
CA SER A 116 -5.28 -12.91 24.29
C SER A 116 -5.32 -13.41 22.84
N ALA A 117 -4.93 -12.59 21.86
CA ALA A 117 -4.77 -13.02 20.48
C ALA A 117 -3.56 -13.95 20.31
N VAL A 118 -3.68 -14.97 19.46
CA VAL A 118 -2.69 -16.03 19.30
C VAL A 118 -2.36 -16.15 17.82
N ARG A 119 -1.08 -15.96 17.49
CA ARG A 119 -0.56 -16.20 16.14
C ARG A 119 -0.50 -17.70 15.87
N GLY A 120 -0.88 -18.12 14.68
CA GLY A 120 -0.76 -19.49 14.20
C GLY A 120 -0.30 -19.58 12.75
N GLU A 121 -0.22 -20.80 12.24
CA GLU A 121 0.18 -21.11 10.85
C GLU A 121 -0.67 -20.38 9.81
N ALA A 122 -1.97 -20.17 10.10
CA ALA A 122 -2.86 -19.44 9.22
C ALA A 122 -2.42 -17.98 8.97
N ASP A 123 -1.80 -17.33 9.96
CA ASP A 123 -1.27 -15.97 9.81
C ASP A 123 -0.07 -15.97 8.85
N ASP A 124 0.80 -16.97 8.95
CA ASP A 124 1.97 -17.10 8.06
C ASP A 124 1.55 -17.44 6.62
N LEU A 125 0.54 -18.29 6.46
CA LEU A 125 -0.06 -18.61 5.16
C LEU A 125 -0.72 -17.40 4.51
N GLU A 126 -1.42 -16.56 5.28
CA GLU A 126 -1.98 -15.30 4.79
C GLU A 126 -0.89 -14.40 4.22
N VAL A 127 0.21 -14.23 4.97
CA VAL A 127 1.33 -13.39 4.52
C VAL A 127 1.92 -13.92 3.22
N ALA A 128 2.15 -15.24 3.12
CA ALA A 128 2.68 -15.87 1.92
C ALA A 128 1.78 -15.63 0.70
N ARG A 129 0.46 -15.83 0.86
CA ARG A 129 -0.53 -15.58 -0.20
C ARG A 129 -0.58 -14.12 -0.63
N ARG A 130 -0.47 -13.18 0.32
CA ARG A 130 -0.49 -11.75 0.00
C ARG A 130 0.80 -11.27 -0.66
N ILE A 131 1.95 -11.88 -0.35
CA ILE A 131 3.20 -11.65 -1.11
C ILE A 131 3.05 -12.14 -2.56
N GLU A 132 2.53 -13.35 -2.75
CA GLU A 132 2.26 -13.90 -4.09
C GLU A 132 1.31 -13.00 -4.89
N ALA A 133 0.22 -12.55 -4.26
CA ALA A 133 -0.76 -11.65 -4.87
C ALA A 133 -0.14 -10.30 -5.24
N ALA A 134 0.69 -9.72 -4.37
CA ALA A 134 1.39 -8.46 -4.64
C ALA A 134 2.36 -8.59 -5.81
N ILE A 135 3.16 -9.67 -5.85
CA ILE A 135 4.10 -9.94 -6.95
C ILE A 135 3.35 -10.10 -8.27
N HIS A 136 2.29 -10.91 -8.29
CA HIS A 136 1.45 -11.10 -9.46
C HIS A 136 0.86 -9.77 -9.94
N TRP A 137 0.23 -9.02 -9.04
CA TRP A 137 -0.47 -7.77 -9.38
C TRP A 137 0.48 -6.67 -9.87
N ILE A 138 1.69 -6.57 -9.29
CA ILE A 138 2.72 -5.64 -9.77
C ILE A 138 3.16 -6.03 -11.18
N ASN A 139 3.50 -7.30 -11.43
CA ASN A 139 3.89 -7.75 -12.77
C ASN A 139 2.80 -7.43 -13.81
N ASP A 140 1.56 -7.87 -13.55
CA ASP A 140 0.42 -7.67 -14.44
C ASP A 140 0.12 -6.17 -14.68
N THR A 141 0.24 -5.33 -13.64
CA THR A 141 0.08 -3.88 -13.77
C THR A 141 1.10 -3.27 -14.73
N PHE A 142 2.35 -3.68 -14.63
CA PHE A 142 3.39 -3.20 -15.54
C PHE A 142 3.23 -3.78 -16.95
N ASP A 143 2.69 -5.01 -17.11
CA ASP A 143 2.51 -5.63 -18.43
C ASP A 143 1.45 -4.84 -19.18
N LYS A 144 0.34 -4.55 -18.51
CA LYS A 144 -0.71 -3.68 -19.01
C LYS A 144 -0.23 -2.26 -19.27
N ALA A 145 0.59 -1.68 -18.40
CA ALA A 145 1.16 -0.35 -18.62
C ALA A 145 2.07 -0.30 -19.86
N MET A 146 2.82 -1.37 -20.15
CA MET A 146 3.63 -1.48 -21.36
C MET A 146 2.76 -1.70 -22.61
N GLU A 147 1.72 -2.53 -22.52
CA GLU A 147 0.75 -2.77 -23.60
C GLU A 147 0.00 -1.48 -23.99
N GLU A 148 -0.39 -0.68 -23.00
CA GLU A 148 -1.11 0.59 -23.20
C GLU A 148 -0.18 1.78 -23.48
N ASP A 149 1.14 1.54 -23.56
CA ASP A 149 2.18 2.58 -23.71
C ASP A 149 2.05 3.71 -22.65
N ALA A 150 1.63 3.38 -21.44
CA ALA A 150 1.35 4.33 -20.37
C ALA A 150 2.56 5.25 -20.12
N PRO A 151 2.38 6.59 -20.01
CA PRO A 151 3.49 7.51 -19.74
C PRO A 151 4.10 7.34 -18.35
N GLY A 152 3.40 6.70 -17.40
CA GLY A 152 3.89 6.46 -16.05
C GLY A 152 3.04 5.48 -15.27
N VAL A 153 3.61 4.94 -14.19
CA VAL A 153 2.95 4.02 -13.24
C VAL A 153 3.01 4.61 -11.83
N LEU A 154 1.90 4.57 -11.09
CA LEU A 154 1.86 4.89 -9.67
C LEU A 154 1.31 3.71 -8.87
N ILE A 155 2.15 3.14 -8.01
CA ILE A 155 1.80 2.07 -7.09
C ILE A 155 1.55 2.65 -5.69
N MET A 156 0.48 2.23 -5.03
CA MET A 156 0.12 2.61 -3.66
C MET A 156 0.15 1.40 -2.73
N MET A 157 0.76 1.57 -1.56
CA MET A 157 0.69 0.59 -0.46
C MET A 157 0.81 1.32 0.89
N GLN A 158 0.56 0.65 2.02
CA GLN A 158 0.71 1.31 3.31
C GLN A 158 2.14 1.27 3.84
N ALA A 159 2.83 0.12 3.74
CA ALA A 159 4.07 -0.17 4.47
C ALA A 159 5.24 0.80 4.22
N ASN A 160 6.13 0.94 5.21
CA ASN A 160 7.52 1.35 4.98
C ASN A 160 8.41 0.10 4.81
N PRO A 161 8.90 -0.19 3.59
CA PRO A 161 9.70 -1.37 3.32
C PRO A 161 11.21 -1.13 3.54
N LYS A 162 11.55 -0.11 4.34
CA LYS A 162 12.91 0.27 4.73
C LYS A 162 13.81 0.65 3.55
N LEU A 163 13.44 1.69 2.79
CA LEU A 163 14.22 2.22 1.65
C LEU A 163 15.12 3.40 2.01
N GLU A 164 15.26 3.74 3.29
CA GLU A 164 16.16 4.78 3.77
C GLU A 164 17.61 4.47 3.37
N VAL A 165 18.34 5.50 2.92
CA VAL A 165 19.76 5.37 2.53
C VAL A 165 20.68 5.81 3.66
N GLY A 166 21.87 5.20 3.76
CA GLY A 166 22.96 5.60 4.67
C GLY A 166 23.00 4.82 5.99
N TYR A 167 23.69 5.36 7.01
CA TYR A 167 23.89 4.75 8.34
C TYR A 167 22.60 4.36 9.09
N ALA A 168 21.44 4.75 8.57
CA ALA A 168 20.14 4.46 9.16
C ALA A 168 19.67 3.00 8.97
N LEU A 169 20.21 2.27 7.99
CA LEU A 169 19.88 0.86 7.76
C LEU A 169 21.13 -0.02 7.76
N PRO A 170 21.01 -1.27 8.24
CA PRO A 170 22.08 -2.25 8.11
C PRO A 170 22.28 -2.65 6.64
N GLY A 171 23.43 -3.23 6.30
CA GLY A 171 23.72 -3.78 4.97
C GLY A 171 23.63 -5.30 4.93
N GLY A 172 23.68 -5.90 3.73
CA GLY A 172 23.75 -7.35 3.55
C GLY A 172 22.59 -8.12 4.17
N ALA A 173 22.89 -9.25 4.82
CA ALA A 173 21.88 -10.15 5.41
C ALA A 173 21.00 -9.46 6.48
N ASP A 174 21.55 -8.49 7.21
CA ASP A 174 20.80 -7.74 8.22
C ASP A 174 19.72 -6.86 7.58
N LEU A 175 19.99 -6.30 6.39
CA LEU A 175 18.97 -5.58 5.61
C LEU A 175 17.88 -6.53 5.12
N THR A 176 18.27 -7.69 4.59
CA THR A 176 17.34 -8.73 4.14
C THR A 176 16.40 -9.15 5.28
N ASN A 177 16.96 -9.37 6.48
CA ASN A 177 16.18 -9.69 7.67
C ASN A 177 15.29 -8.52 8.12
N ALA A 178 15.80 -7.29 8.04
CA ALA A 178 15.00 -6.11 8.35
C ALA A 178 13.81 -5.95 7.39
N ARG A 179 13.91 -6.44 6.15
CA ARG A 179 12.90 -6.35 5.08
C ARG A 179 12.10 -7.64 4.86
N LEU A 180 12.08 -8.55 5.85
CA LEU A 180 11.23 -9.73 5.78
C LEU A 180 9.77 -9.34 5.46
N GLY A 181 9.16 -10.06 4.54
CA GLY A 181 7.83 -9.76 4.00
C GLY A 181 7.80 -8.76 2.84
N PHE A 182 8.93 -8.10 2.53
CA PHE A 182 9.03 -7.09 1.47
C PHE A 182 10.04 -7.43 0.36
N ASN A 183 11.06 -8.23 0.66
CA ASN A 183 12.19 -8.45 -0.26
C ASN A 183 11.77 -8.82 -1.69
N GLU A 184 10.91 -9.84 -1.86
CA GLU A 184 10.49 -10.30 -3.19
C GLU A 184 9.64 -9.25 -3.93
N ILE A 185 8.77 -8.55 -3.22
CA ILE A 185 7.95 -7.45 -3.75
C ILE A 185 8.85 -6.32 -4.26
N LEU A 186 9.87 -5.95 -3.48
CA LEU A 186 10.83 -4.91 -3.87
C LEU A 186 11.68 -5.36 -5.07
N SER A 187 12.11 -6.62 -5.14
CA SER A 187 12.87 -7.16 -6.27
C SER A 187 12.06 -7.11 -7.56
N VAL A 188 10.77 -7.48 -7.49
CA VAL A 188 9.85 -7.40 -8.63
C VAL A 188 9.62 -5.95 -9.02
N LEU A 189 9.36 -5.05 -8.06
CA LEU A 189 9.17 -3.63 -8.35
C LEU A 189 10.41 -3.01 -9.01
N GLU A 190 11.62 -3.38 -8.56
CA GLU A 190 12.88 -2.92 -9.15
C GLU A 190 13.03 -3.40 -10.59
N ALA A 191 12.90 -4.71 -10.82
CA ALA A 191 13.03 -5.29 -12.16
C ALA A 191 12.02 -4.69 -13.15
N ARG A 192 10.76 -4.53 -12.72
CA ARG A 192 9.69 -3.96 -13.55
C ARG A 192 9.88 -2.47 -13.79
N THR A 193 10.37 -1.72 -12.80
CA THR A 193 10.71 -0.30 -12.97
C THR A 193 11.83 -0.11 -13.99
N LEU A 194 12.87 -0.94 -13.96
CA LEU A 194 13.96 -0.90 -14.93
C LEU A 194 13.47 -1.25 -16.35
N ALA A 195 12.66 -2.29 -16.49
CA ALA A 195 12.11 -2.71 -17.77
C ALA A 195 11.14 -1.68 -18.39
N PHE A 196 10.33 -1.02 -17.57
CA PHE A 196 9.34 -0.04 -18.03
C PHE A 196 9.99 1.24 -18.59
N GLY A 197 11.14 1.65 -18.05
CA GLY A 197 11.93 2.78 -18.56
C GLY A 197 11.29 4.18 -18.46
N LYS A 198 10.03 4.28 -18.03
CA LYS A 198 9.26 5.52 -17.85
C LYS A 198 9.01 5.81 -16.36
N PRO A 199 8.55 7.03 -15.98
CA PRO A 199 8.33 7.40 -14.58
C PRO A 199 7.49 6.41 -13.76
N VAL A 200 8.04 5.96 -12.64
CA VAL A 200 7.37 5.11 -11.63
C VAL A 200 7.36 5.82 -10.28
N VAL A 201 6.19 5.84 -9.63
CA VAL A 201 6.02 6.34 -8.27
C VAL A 201 5.58 5.21 -7.34
N LEU A 202 6.25 5.05 -6.21
CA LEU A 202 5.74 4.31 -5.05
C LEU A 202 5.22 5.32 -4.02
N ALA A 203 3.89 5.40 -3.90
CA ALA A 203 3.22 6.18 -2.87
C ALA A 203 2.92 5.30 -1.65
N HIS A 204 3.43 5.66 -0.47
CA HIS A 204 3.21 4.87 0.74
C HIS A 204 3.11 5.69 2.03
N GLY A 205 3.00 5.01 3.18
CA GLY A 205 2.93 5.61 4.51
C GLY A 205 3.82 4.87 5.51
N ASP A 206 3.31 4.72 6.74
CA ASP A 206 3.87 3.96 7.88
C ASP A 206 4.92 4.68 8.75
N SER A 207 5.74 5.60 8.22
CA SER A 207 6.73 6.33 9.05
C SER A 207 6.20 7.64 9.63
N HIS A 208 4.99 8.06 9.24
CA HIS A 208 4.29 9.24 9.75
C HIS A 208 4.92 10.60 9.41
N TYR A 209 5.79 10.68 8.41
CA TYR A 209 6.33 11.95 7.92
C TYR A 209 6.39 12.01 6.40
N PHE A 210 6.23 13.22 5.87
CA PHE A 210 6.31 13.45 4.44
C PHE A 210 7.75 13.40 3.93
N ARG A 211 7.97 12.68 2.83
CA ARG A 211 9.20 12.72 2.04
C ARG A 211 8.94 12.44 0.56
N VAL A 212 9.77 13.02 -0.28
CA VAL A 212 9.86 12.71 -1.72
C VAL A 212 11.32 12.58 -2.07
N ASP A 213 11.74 11.39 -2.49
CA ASP A 213 13.12 11.08 -2.83
C ASP A 213 13.20 9.93 -3.86
N LYS A 214 14.42 9.53 -4.21
CA LYS A 214 14.72 8.50 -5.21
C LYS A 214 15.66 7.44 -4.61
N PRO A 215 15.17 6.62 -3.66
CA PRO A 215 16.00 5.61 -3.03
C PRO A 215 16.26 4.45 -4.02
N GLY A 216 17.26 3.63 -3.72
CA GLY A 216 17.35 2.29 -4.32
C GLY A 216 16.28 1.37 -3.75
N LEU A 217 15.91 0.34 -4.50
CA LEU A 217 14.92 -0.64 -4.07
C LEU A 217 15.61 -1.86 -3.44
N VAL A 218 16.47 -2.55 -4.20
CA VAL A 218 17.15 -3.76 -3.75
C VAL A 218 18.64 -3.72 -4.06
N GLU A 219 19.05 -4.18 -5.24
CA GLU A 219 20.46 -4.31 -5.61
C GLU A 219 20.96 -3.07 -6.34
N ASN A 220 20.06 -2.45 -7.10
CA ASN A 220 20.36 -1.24 -7.82
C ASN A 220 20.32 -0.05 -6.85
N GLY A 221 21.34 0.81 -6.96
CA GLY A 221 21.38 2.07 -6.24
C GLY A 221 20.31 3.03 -6.76
N PHE A 222 20.71 4.24 -7.12
CA PHE A 222 19.78 5.21 -7.68
C PHE A 222 19.14 4.72 -8.99
N ILE A 223 17.80 4.64 -9.02
CA ILE A 223 17.01 4.34 -10.22
C ILE A 223 16.37 5.64 -10.72
N SER A 224 16.79 6.13 -11.88
CA SER A 224 16.48 7.49 -12.34
C SER A 224 14.98 7.73 -12.55
N ASN A 225 14.24 6.73 -13.01
CA ASN A 225 12.80 6.79 -13.25
C ASN A 225 11.95 6.41 -12.03
N PHE A 226 12.54 5.98 -10.91
CA PHE A 226 11.81 5.68 -9.68
C PHE A 226 11.71 6.92 -8.78
N THR A 227 10.57 7.10 -8.12
CA THR A 227 10.36 8.13 -7.09
C THR A 227 9.52 7.56 -5.95
N ARG A 228 9.99 7.72 -4.72
CA ARG A 228 9.21 7.41 -3.53
C ARG A 228 8.48 8.66 -3.06
N VAL A 229 7.21 8.50 -2.69
CA VAL A 229 6.39 9.53 -2.07
C VAL A 229 5.81 8.94 -0.79
N GLU A 230 6.23 9.45 0.36
CA GLU A 230 5.59 9.08 1.62
C GLU A 230 4.67 10.18 2.11
N ASN A 231 3.46 9.78 2.50
CA ASN A 231 2.46 10.68 3.05
C ASN A 231 2.71 10.94 4.55
N PHE A 232 2.07 11.99 5.05
CA PHE A 232 1.99 12.26 6.48
C PHE A 232 1.21 11.17 7.24
N GLY A 233 1.36 11.14 8.56
CA GLY A 233 0.56 10.28 9.45
C GLY A 233 0.27 10.92 10.80
N SER A 234 -0.12 10.09 11.78
CA SER A 234 -0.23 10.45 13.21
C SER A 234 0.80 11.49 13.66
N SER A 235 0.37 12.40 14.53
CA SER A 235 1.06 13.64 14.97
C SER A 235 1.21 14.76 13.94
N ARG A 236 1.06 14.49 12.63
CA ARG A 236 1.21 15.51 11.57
C ARG A 236 0.15 15.33 10.48
N VAL A 237 -1.13 15.37 10.83
CA VAL A 237 -2.22 15.01 9.90
C VAL A 237 -2.36 16.07 8.78
N HIS A 238 -1.71 15.82 7.65
CA HIS A 238 -1.82 16.58 6.40
C HIS A 238 -2.05 15.60 5.26
N TRP A 239 -2.07 16.07 4.02
CA TRP A 239 -2.21 15.19 2.87
C TRP A 239 -1.31 15.61 1.71
N VAL A 240 -1.12 14.70 0.76
CA VAL A 240 -0.33 14.94 -0.44
C VAL A 240 -1.25 15.00 -1.65
N LYS A 241 -1.10 16.07 -2.45
CA LYS A 241 -1.73 16.19 -3.77
C LYS A 241 -0.73 15.76 -4.82
N ILE A 242 -1.09 14.74 -5.60
CA ILE A 242 -0.36 14.35 -6.81
C ILE A 242 -1.16 14.81 -8.02
N THR A 243 -0.53 15.60 -8.88
CA THR A 243 -1.09 16.01 -10.18
C THR A 243 -0.35 15.29 -11.28
N VAL A 244 -1.08 14.73 -12.25
CA VAL A 244 -0.50 14.03 -13.40
C VAL A 244 -0.58 14.88 -14.67
N ASN A 245 0.49 14.90 -15.44
CA ASN A 245 0.55 15.47 -16.78
C ASN A 245 1.30 14.50 -17.71
N PRO A 246 0.59 13.68 -18.51
CA PRO A 246 1.21 12.68 -19.38
C PRO A 246 2.13 13.27 -20.46
N LYS A 247 2.02 14.59 -20.73
CA LYS A 247 2.86 15.29 -21.71
C LYS A 247 4.17 15.85 -21.13
N SER A 248 4.39 15.70 -19.82
CA SER A 248 5.60 16.15 -19.15
C SER A 248 6.54 14.97 -18.93
N GLU A 249 7.84 15.16 -19.13
CA GLU A 249 8.86 14.12 -18.86
C GLU A 249 8.82 13.58 -17.42
N HIS A 250 8.37 14.38 -16.45
CA HIS A 250 8.31 13.96 -15.06
C HIS A 250 6.99 13.28 -14.68
N VAL A 251 5.92 13.44 -15.48
CA VAL A 251 4.55 12.94 -15.30
C VAL A 251 3.85 13.37 -14.01
N PHE A 252 4.46 13.15 -12.86
CA PHE A 252 3.92 13.34 -11.51
C PHE A 252 4.48 14.62 -10.87
N LYS A 253 3.58 15.45 -10.36
CA LYS A 253 3.92 16.60 -9.51
C LYS A 253 3.33 16.43 -8.12
N VAL A 254 4.20 16.37 -7.11
CA VAL A 254 3.85 16.17 -5.70
C VAL A 254 3.78 17.50 -4.98
N ARG A 255 2.72 17.73 -4.19
CA ARG A 255 2.56 18.93 -3.36
C ARG A 255 2.03 18.55 -1.98
N GLN A 256 2.67 19.04 -0.93
CA GLN A 256 2.15 18.99 0.44
C GLN A 256 0.93 19.91 0.57
N MET A 257 -0.10 19.40 1.21
CA MET A 257 -1.33 20.14 1.50
C MET A 257 -1.47 20.25 3.02
N ILE A 258 -0.96 21.35 3.54
CA ILE A 258 -0.90 21.63 4.97
C ILE A 258 -2.27 22.08 5.46
N ILE A 259 -2.77 21.42 6.49
CA ILE A 259 -4.00 21.80 7.19
C ILE A 259 -3.58 22.69 8.37
N GLU A 260 -3.99 23.96 8.35
CA GLU A 260 -3.55 24.95 9.33
C GLU A 260 -3.91 24.57 10.77
N ALA A 261 -5.09 23.98 10.98
CA ALA A 261 -5.53 23.51 12.29
C ALA A 261 -4.68 22.35 12.86
N ASN A 262 -3.83 21.72 12.04
CA ASN A 262 -2.99 20.60 12.42
C ASN A 262 -1.49 20.98 12.49
N ARG A 263 -1.16 22.27 12.50
CA ARG A 263 0.22 22.77 12.67
C ARG A 263 0.68 22.74 14.12
#